data_AF-A0A7K0G2Z2-F1
#
_entry.id   AF-A0A7K0G2Z2-F1
#
_cell.length_a   1.000
_cell.length_b   1.000
_cell.length_c   1.000
_cell.angle_alpha   90.00
_cell.angle_beta   90.00
_cell.angle_gamma   90.00
#
_symmetry.space_group_name_H-M   'P 1'
#
loop_
_entity.id
_entity.type
_entity.pdbx_description
1 polymer ?
#
loop_
_entity_poly.entity_id
_entity_poly.type
_entity_poly.pdbx_seq_one_letter_code
_entity_poly.pdbx_strand_id
1 'polypeptide(L)'
;MEAMEYEYLMRSVYQCGRGGAPGADADYYRKMEHAERAYKLDVENIKNRVMRISTKPIEDLKYEYEIECNSIWLYVSKAISKATETFRHKFSDAEISELRSLTKRPTKLNKETIDKTIDIASEVFIKHEIQPQ
;
A
#
# COMPACT_ATOMS: atom_id res chain seq x y z
N MET A 1 9.51 3.98 -2.15
CA MET A 1 8.93 3.21 -1.04
C MET A 1 9.47 1.80 -1.06
N GLU A 2 9.98 1.34 0.07
CA GLU A 2 10.38 -0.05 0.27
C GLU A 2 9.24 -0.85 0.89
N ALA A 3 9.10 -2.13 0.55
CA ALA A 3 8.06 -3.00 1.12
C ALA A 3 8.10 -3.08 2.67
N MET A 4 9.27 -2.79 3.26
CA MET A 4 9.44 -2.72 4.71
C MET A 4 8.73 -1.51 5.34
N GLU A 5 8.61 -0.38 4.63
CA GLU A 5 7.90 0.81 5.11
C GLU A 5 6.39 0.51 5.23
N TYR A 6 5.84 -0.20 4.25
CA TYR A 6 4.49 -0.74 4.31
C TYR A 6 4.31 -1.66 5.53
N GLU A 7 5.17 -2.66 5.72
CA GLU A 7 5.09 -3.58 6.86
C GLU A 7 5.19 -2.81 8.19
N TYR A 8 6.10 -1.84 8.27
CA TYR A 8 6.27 -1.02 9.47
C TYR A 8 5.01 -0.23 9.81
N LEU A 9 4.41 0.46 8.84
CA LEU A 9 3.13 1.16 9.03
C LEU A 9 2.07 0.21 9.58
N MET A 10 1.91 -0.95 8.93
CA MET A 10 0.90 -1.93 9.33
C MET A 10 1.14 -2.44 10.74
N ARG A 11 2.38 -2.82 11.08
CA ARG A 11 2.74 -3.32 12.41
C ARG A 11 2.60 -2.26 13.49
N SER A 12 2.88 -0.98 13.19
CA SER A 12 2.63 0.14 14.10
C SER A 12 1.14 0.26 14.47
N VAL A 13 0.24 0.03 13.52
CA VAL A 13 -1.20 0.08 13.79
C VAL A 13 -1.68 -1.15 14.55
N TYR A 14 -1.27 -2.34 14.09
CA TYR A 14 -1.76 -3.60 14.65
C TYR A 14 -1.03 -4.02 15.92
N GLN A 15 0.04 -3.30 16.31
CA GLN A 15 0.86 -3.56 17.49
C GLN A 15 1.33 -5.02 17.53
N CYS A 16 1.90 -5.47 16.41
CA CYS A 16 2.26 -6.86 16.22
C CYS A 16 3.69 -7.07 15.68
N GLY A 17 4.26 -8.21 16.06
CA GLY A 17 5.52 -8.71 15.51
C GLY A 17 5.36 -9.26 14.09
N ARG A 18 6.45 -9.84 13.56
CA ARG A 18 6.44 -10.50 12.25
C ARG A 18 5.38 -11.62 12.21
N GLY A 19 4.49 -11.58 11.20
CA GLY A 19 3.41 -12.55 11.02
C GLY A 19 2.19 -12.37 11.94
N GLY A 20 2.13 -11.31 12.75
CA GLY A 20 1.09 -11.15 13.77
C GLY A 20 -0.27 -10.64 13.27
N ALA A 21 -0.36 -10.04 12.07
CA ALA A 21 -1.62 -9.57 11.49
C ALA A 21 -1.71 -9.90 9.98
N PRO A 22 -2.83 -10.48 9.49
CA PRO A 22 -3.05 -10.70 8.06
C PRO A 22 -2.95 -9.39 7.28
N GLY A 23 -2.18 -9.39 6.19
CA GLY A 23 -1.94 -8.20 5.38
C GLY A 23 -0.83 -7.29 5.88
N ALA A 24 -0.27 -7.47 7.08
CA ALA A 24 0.83 -6.65 7.57
C ALA A 24 2.21 -7.05 7.01
N ASP A 25 2.30 -8.19 6.33
CA ASP A 25 3.55 -8.70 5.76
C ASP A 25 3.97 -7.91 4.51
N ALA A 26 5.24 -7.51 4.44
CA ALA A 26 5.85 -6.88 3.27
C ALA A 26 5.66 -7.70 1.98
N ASP A 27 5.48 -9.02 2.07
CA ASP A 27 5.26 -9.90 0.92
C ASP A 27 4.00 -9.53 0.14
N TYR A 28 2.95 -9.01 0.79
CA TYR A 28 1.77 -8.50 0.09
C TYR A 28 2.15 -7.32 -0.81
N TYR A 29 2.92 -6.38 -0.29
CA TYR A 29 3.36 -5.21 -1.04
C TYR A 29 4.32 -5.61 -2.18
N ARG A 30 5.27 -6.51 -1.91
CA ARG A 30 6.17 -7.06 -2.95
C ARG A 30 5.39 -7.74 -4.08
N LYS A 31 4.30 -8.45 -3.77
CA LYS A 31 3.43 -9.05 -4.77
C LYS A 31 2.83 -8.01 -5.72
N MET A 32 2.38 -6.87 -5.20
CA MET A 32 1.93 -5.73 -6.01
C MET A 32 3.06 -5.18 -6.88
N GLU A 33 4.28 -5.01 -6.35
CA GLU A 33 5.44 -4.53 -7.12
C GLU A 33 5.82 -5.49 -8.25
N HIS A 34 5.76 -6.80 -8.00
CA HIS A 34 6.00 -7.81 -9.02
C HIS A 34 4.96 -7.77 -10.13
N ALA A 35 3.68 -7.63 -9.79
CA ALA A 35 2.60 -7.47 -10.77
C ALA A 35 2.77 -6.19 -11.60
N GLU A 36 3.12 -5.07 -10.95
CA GLU A 36 3.41 -3.81 -11.64
C GLU A 36 4.57 -3.97 -12.63
N ARG A 37 5.67 -4.57 -12.17
CA ARG A 37 6.88 -4.77 -12.96
C ARG A 37 6.59 -5.65 -14.18
N ALA A 38 5.86 -6.75 -13.98
CA ALA A 38 5.47 -7.64 -15.05
C ALA A 38 4.65 -6.90 -16.13
N TYR A 39 3.66 -6.13 -15.70
CA TYR A 39 2.82 -5.32 -16.61
C TYR A 39 3.66 -4.27 -17.36
N LYS A 40 4.43 -3.43 -16.65
CA LYS A 40 5.22 -2.35 -17.26
C LYS A 40 6.25 -2.86 -18.27
N LEU A 41 6.98 -3.91 -17.93
CA LEU A 41 8.00 -4.50 -18.81
C LEU A 41 7.36 -5.09 -20.07
N ASP A 42 6.23 -5.78 -19.96
CA ASP A 42 5.56 -6.32 -21.14
C ASP A 42 4.98 -5.23 -22.05
N VAL A 43 4.43 -4.13 -21.49
CA VAL A 43 4.01 -2.96 -22.27
C VAL A 43 5.19 -2.37 -23.05
N GLU A 44 6.32 -2.20 -22.38
CA GLU A 44 7.54 -1.67 -23.01
C GLU A 44 8.08 -2.61 -24.08
N ASN A 45 8.09 -3.92 -23.82
CA ASN A 45 8.58 -4.92 -24.76
C ASN A 45 7.73 -4.97 -26.04
N ILE A 46 6.40 -4.90 -25.90
CA ILE A 46 5.48 -4.83 -27.05
C ILE A 46 5.75 -3.55 -27.86
N LYS A 47 5.89 -2.40 -27.20
CA LYS A 47 6.18 -1.11 -27.85
C LYS A 47 7.50 -1.15 -28.64
N ASN A 48 8.52 -1.78 -28.07
CA ASN A 48 9.86 -1.88 -28.65
C ASN A 48 10.02 -3.10 -29.60
N ARG A 49 8.97 -3.88 -29.82
CA ARG A 49 8.98 -5.11 -30.65
C ARG A 49 10.03 -6.15 -30.19
N VAL A 50 10.27 -6.24 -28.89
CA VAL A 50 11.14 -7.25 -28.28
C VAL A 50 10.32 -8.36 -27.63
N MET A 51 10.97 -9.49 -27.33
CA MET A 51 10.30 -10.66 -26.74
C MET A 51 9.66 -10.30 -25.38
N ARG A 52 8.42 -10.75 -25.19
CA ARG A 52 7.67 -10.57 -23.93
C ARG A 52 8.26 -11.45 -22.82
N ILE A 53 8.12 -11.00 -21.58
CA ILE A 53 8.54 -11.79 -20.41
C ILE A 53 7.43 -12.71 -19.90
N SER A 54 6.17 -12.38 -20.18
CA SER A 54 5.01 -13.19 -19.80
C SER A 54 4.31 -13.79 -21.03
N THR A 55 3.76 -14.98 -20.85
CA THR A 55 2.88 -15.63 -21.85
C THR A 55 1.44 -15.15 -21.75
N LYS A 56 1.05 -14.49 -20.66
CA LYS A 56 -0.31 -13.99 -20.44
C LYS A 56 -0.64 -12.81 -21.38
N PRO A 57 -1.90 -12.57 -21.74
CA PRO A 57 -2.34 -11.30 -22.36
C PRO A 57 -1.96 -10.06 -21.53
N ILE A 58 -1.79 -8.90 -22.19
CA ILE A 58 -1.40 -7.66 -21.48
C ILE A 58 -2.53 -7.13 -20.60
N GLU A 59 -3.77 -7.35 -21.03
CA GLU A 59 -4.99 -7.04 -20.29
C GLU A 59 -5.06 -7.82 -18.98
N ASP A 60 -4.66 -9.10 -19.00
CA ASP A 60 -4.63 -9.94 -17.80
C ASP A 60 -3.55 -9.47 -16.82
N LEU A 61 -2.37 -9.09 -17.31
CA LEU A 61 -1.31 -8.51 -16.47
C LEU A 61 -1.75 -7.19 -15.83
N LYS A 62 -2.45 -6.35 -16.59
CA LYS A 62 -3.01 -5.10 -16.10
C LYS A 62 -4.05 -5.37 -15.01
N TYR A 63 -4.95 -6.32 -15.26
CA TYR A 63 -5.99 -6.72 -14.32
C TYR A 63 -5.39 -7.28 -13.02
N GLU A 64 -4.36 -8.12 -13.10
CA GLU A 64 -3.62 -8.64 -11.93
C GLU A 64 -2.99 -7.50 -11.13
N TYR A 65 -2.32 -6.55 -11.80
CA TYR A 65 -1.78 -5.37 -11.12
C TYR A 65 -2.86 -4.53 -10.42
N GLU A 66 -4.00 -4.31 -11.08
CA GLU A 66 -5.12 -3.58 -10.50
C GLU A 66 -5.71 -4.31 -9.27
N ILE A 67 -5.82 -5.65 -9.31
CA ILE A 67 -6.24 -6.45 -8.16
C ILE A 67 -5.26 -6.28 -6.98
N GLU A 68 -3.96 -6.39 -7.22
CA GLU A 68 -2.98 -6.25 -6.14
C GLU A 68 -2.99 -4.83 -5.56
N CYS A 69 -3.14 -3.79 -6.38
CA CYS A 69 -3.33 -2.42 -5.91
C CYS A 69 -4.56 -2.31 -5.00
N ASN A 70 -5.69 -2.92 -5.40
CA ASN A 70 -6.91 -2.93 -4.59
C ASN A 70 -6.71 -3.62 -3.24
N SER A 71 -5.99 -4.75 -3.23
CA SER A 71 -5.70 -5.50 -2.02
C SER A 71 -4.88 -4.65 -1.05
N ILE A 72 -3.80 -4.03 -1.52
CA ILE A 72 -2.95 -3.16 -0.69
C ILE A 72 -3.73 -1.95 -0.20
N TRP A 73 -4.50 -1.30 -1.06
CA TRP A 73 -5.35 -0.18 -0.65
C TRP A 73 -6.31 -0.56 0.47
N LEU A 74 -6.94 -1.73 0.38
CA LEU A 74 -7.86 -2.21 1.42
C LEU A 74 -7.14 -2.40 2.76
N TYR A 75 -5.92 -2.94 2.75
CA TYR A 75 -5.12 -3.10 3.97
C TYR A 75 -4.71 -1.76 4.56
N VAL A 76 -4.15 -0.85 3.75
CA VAL A 76 -3.70 0.48 4.19
C VAL A 76 -4.86 1.31 4.72
N SER A 77 -5.97 1.40 3.98
CA SER A 77 -7.14 2.19 4.39
C SER A 77 -7.76 1.67 5.70
N LYS A 78 -7.82 0.35 5.89
CA LYS A 78 -8.25 -0.27 7.15
C LYS A 78 -7.28 0.04 8.29
N ALA A 79 -5.98 -0.02 8.05
CA ALA A 79 -4.97 0.29 9.04
C ALA A 79 -5.08 1.76 9.48
N ILE A 80 -5.15 2.71 8.54
CA ILE A 80 -5.35 4.13 8.85
C ILE A 80 -6.63 4.35 9.66
N SER A 81 -7.74 3.74 9.22
CA SER A 81 -9.03 3.86 9.93
C SER A 81 -8.91 3.36 11.37
N LYS A 82 -8.35 2.16 11.56
CA LYS A 82 -8.12 1.57 12.88
C LYS A 82 -7.19 2.42 13.74
N ALA A 83 -6.13 3.00 13.18
CA ALA A 83 -5.22 3.88 13.89
C ALA A 83 -5.95 5.13 14.39
N THR A 84 -6.77 5.76 13.56
CA THR A 84 -7.55 6.95 13.96
C THR A 84 -8.55 6.66 15.07
N GLU A 85 -9.03 5.42 15.20
CA GLU A 85 -9.91 5.00 16.28
C GLU A 85 -9.13 4.64 17.55
N THR A 86 -8.06 3.86 17.41
CA THR A 86 -7.27 3.30 18.52
C THR A 86 -6.41 4.38 19.20
N PHE A 87 -5.74 5.21 18.40
CA PHE A 87 -4.84 6.26 18.87
C PHE A 87 -5.46 7.65 18.78
N ARG A 88 -6.80 7.74 18.73
CA ARG A 88 -7.53 9.01 18.59
C ARG A 88 -7.04 10.11 19.53
N HIS A 89 -6.76 9.72 20.78
CA HIS A 89 -6.31 10.63 21.84
C HIS A 89 -4.91 11.24 21.60
N LYS A 90 -4.12 10.67 20.69
CA LYS A 90 -2.80 11.20 20.31
C LYS A 90 -2.89 12.24 19.20
N PHE A 91 -3.89 12.16 18.33
CA PHE A 91 -4.00 13.00 17.14
C PHE A 91 -4.80 14.28 17.41
N SER A 92 -4.43 15.35 16.72
CA SER A 92 -5.27 16.54 16.59
C SER A 92 -6.47 16.29 15.67
N ASP A 93 -7.54 17.08 15.80
CA ASP A 93 -8.72 16.98 14.92
C ASP A 93 -8.36 17.21 13.44
N ALA A 94 -7.35 18.05 13.16
CA ALA A 94 -6.82 18.29 11.83
C ALA A 94 -6.16 17.03 11.24
N GLU A 95 -5.29 16.37 12.01
CA GLU A 95 -4.63 15.12 11.61
C GLU A 95 -5.64 13.97 11.43
N ILE A 96 -6.67 13.89 12.28
CA ILE A 96 -7.76 12.90 12.13
C ILE A 96 -8.51 13.15 10.82
N SER A 97 -8.82 14.41 10.50
CA SER A 97 -9.50 14.77 9.25
C SER A 97 -8.63 14.42 8.03
N GLU A 98 -7.33 14.70 8.09
CA GLU A 98 -6.37 14.36 7.05
C GLU A 98 -6.27 12.85 6.85
N LEU A 99 -6.04 12.07 7.91
CA LEU A 99 -5.96 10.61 7.84
C LEU A 99 -7.26 9.98 7.31
N ARG A 100 -8.43 10.52 7.68
CA ARG A 100 -9.73 10.09 7.11
C ARG A 100 -9.91 10.49 5.66
N SER A 101 -9.28 11.57 5.21
CA SER A 101 -9.30 11.95 3.80
C SER A 101 -8.47 10.96 2.97
N LEU A 102 -7.37 10.45 3.53
CA LEU A 102 -6.53 9.44 2.90
C LEU A 102 -7.21 8.08 2.75
N THR A 103 -8.24 7.75 3.54
CA THR A 103 -8.98 6.49 3.35
C THR A 103 -9.98 6.54 2.20
N LYS A 104 -10.25 7.73 1.64
CA LYS A 104 -11.12 7.89 0.48
C LYS A 104 -10.42 7.33 -0.74
N ARG A 105 -11.07 6.37 -1.39
CA ARG A 105 -10.51 5.69 -2.55
C ARG A 105 -10.20 6.68 -3.69
N PRO A 106 -8.97 6.72 -4.22
CA PRO A 106 -8.63 7.60 -5.33
C PRO A 106 -9.31 7.16 -6.63
N THR A 107 -9.54 8.10 -7.54
CA THR A 107 -10.12 7.84 -8.87
C THR A 107 -9.26 6.89 -9.69
N LYS A 108 -7.93 7.04 -9.61
CA LYS A 108 -6.96 6.13 -10.20
C LYS A 108 -6.12 5.55 -9.08
N LEU A 109 -6.32 4.27 -8.81
CA LEU A 109 -5.54 3.54 -7.82
C LEU A 109 -4.35 2.89 -8.50
N ASN A 110 -3.15 3.32 -8.12
CA ASN A 110 -1.88 2.78 -8.59
C ASN A 110 -0.85 2.83 -7.47
N LYS A 111 0.34 2.24 -7.72
CA LYS A 111 1.44 2.24 -6.76
C LYS A 111 1.77 3.63 -6.24
N GLU A 112 1.91 4.63 -7.11
CA GLU A 112 2.24 6.01 -6.70
C GLU A 112 1.24 6.60 -5.70
N THR A 113 -0.06 6.38 -5.89
CA THR A 113 -1.09 6.85 -4.95
C THR A 113 -1.06 6.09 -3.62
N ILE A 114 -0.76 4.80 -3.66
CA ILE A 114 -0.62 3.96 -2.46
C ILE A 114 0.61 4.40 -1.67
N ASP A 115 1.74 4.59 -2.34
CA ASP A 115 3.01 5.01 -1.73
C ASP A 115 2.84 6.34 -1.02
N LYS A 116 2.31 7.36 -1.71
CA LYS A 116 2.03 8.66 -1.09
C LYS A 116 1.12 8.56 0.14
N THR A 117 0.14 7.67 0.09
CA THR A 117 -0.79 7.46 1.22
C THR A 117 -0.06 6.85 2.42
N ILE A 118 0.80 5.85 2.18
CA ILE A 118 1.61 5.21 3.20
C ILE A 118 2.63 6.20 3.78
N ASP A 119 3.28 7.02 2.94
CA ASP A 119 4.25 8.03 3.37
C ASP A 119 3.61 9.02 4.35
N ILE A 120 2.50 9.66 3.93
CA ILE A 120 1.80 10.65 4.77
C ILE A 120 1.32 10.01 6.08
N ALA A 121 0.73 8.82 6.02
CA ALA A 121 0.27 8.13 7.23
C ALA A 121 1.44 7.78 8.17
N SER A 122 2.57 7.33 7.61
CA SER A 122 3.77 6.98 8.38
C SER A 122 4.38 8.20 9.06
N GLU A 123 4.47 9.35 8.37
CA GLU A 123 4.95 10.60 8.95
C GLU A 123 4.11 11.01 10.18
N VAL A 124 2.79 10.94 10.06
CA VAL A 124 1.88 11.23 11.19
C VAL A 124 2.09 10.24 12.34
N PHE A 125 2.26 8.95 12.05
CA PHE A 125 2.42 7.95 13.11
C PHE A 125 3.77 8.06 13.82
N ILE A 126 4.84 8.34 13.08
CA ILE A 126 6.18 8.58 13.62
C ILE A 126 6.16 9.82 14.54
N LYS A 127 5.52 10.91 14.12
CA LYS A 127 5.37 12.14 14.92
C LYS A 127 4.73 11.89 16.29
N HIS A 128 3.84 10.91 16.39
CA HIS A 128 3.10 10.55 17.60
C HIS A 128 3.63 9.30 18.31
N GLU A 129 4.85 8.88 17.95
CA GLU A 129 5.55 7.72 18.52
C GLU A 129 4.70 6.45 18.49
N ILE A 130 3.94 6.25 17.41
CA ILE A 130 3.18 5.03 17.17
C ILE A 130 4.10 4.08 16.41
N GLN A 131 4.72 3.17 17.16
CA GLN A 131 5.73 2.23 16.68
C GLN A 131 5.24 0.79 16.83
N PRO A 132 5.78 -0.16 16.04
CA PRO A 132 5.44 -1.57 16.21
C PRO A 132 5.98 -2.11 17.55
N GLN A 133 5.30 -3.12 18.09
CA GLN A 133 5.78 -3.88 19.26
C GLN A 133 6.80 -4.95 18.85
#